data_AF-A0A2E9Y7I8-F1
#
_entry.id   AF-A0A2E9Y7I8-F1
#
_cell.length_a   1.000
_cell.length_b   1.000
_cell.length_c   1.000
_cell.angle_alpha   90.00
_cell.angle_beta   90.00
_cell.angle_gamma   90.00
#
_symmetry.space_group_name_H-M   'P 1'
#
loop_
_entity.id
_entity.type
_entity.pdbx_description
1 polymer ?
#
loop_
_entity_poly.entity_id
_entity_poly.type
_entity_poly.pdbx_seq_one_letter_code
_entity_poly.pdbx_strand_id
1 'polypeptide(L)' 'MLDTLLGVGQDTVVVSHFVAINVAVGAAPNDSRLTEFRPNNCSITAMETDGASLSLLELGETLETVVG' A
#
# COMPACT_ATOMS: atom_id res chain seq x y z
N MET A 1 8.73 -7.95 6.96
CA MET A 1 8.26 -6.81 6.16
C MET A 1 7.11 -6.12 6.86
N LEU A 2 5.98 -6.80 7.08
CA LEU A 2 4.85 -6.20 7.81
C LEU A 2 5.26 -5.74 9.22
N ASP A 3 6.04 -6.54 9.96
CA ASP A 3 6.58 -6.13 11.26
C ASP A 3 7.39 -4.82 11.19
N THR A 4 8.11 -4.62 10.09
CA THR A 4 8.89 -3.40 9.85
C THR A 4 7.97 -2.21 9.63
N LEU A 5 6.89 -2.37 8.84
CA LEU A 5 5.90 -1.33 8.61
C LEU A 5 5.11 -1.01 9.88
N LEU A 6 4.75 -2.02 10.67
CA LEU A 6 4.04 -1.85 11.94
C LEU A 6 4.90 -1.12 12.98
N GLY A 7 6.21 -1.34 12.99
CA GLY A 7 7.16 -0.71 13.91
C GLY A 7 7.56 0.72 13.56
N VAL A 8 7.02 1.32 12.48
CA VAL A 8 7.31 2.71 12.11
C VAL A 8 6.61 3.66 13.09
N GLY A 9 7.40 4.39 13.88
CA GLY A 9 6.88 5.35 14.88
C GLY A 9 6.84 6.82 14.43
N GLN A 10 7.07 7.10 13.15
CA GLN A 10 7.10 8.45 12.58
C GLN A 10 6.82 8.42 11.08
N ASP A 11 6.39 9.54 10.50
CA ASP A 11 6.16 9.66 9.06
C ASP A 11 7.38 9.20 8.26
N THR A 12 7.17 8.21 7.38
CA THR A 12 8.24 7.52 6.66
C THR A 12 7.83 7.29 5.21
N VAL A 13 8.73 7.63 4.28
CA VAL A 13 8.58 7.29 2.86
C VAL A 13 9.27 5.96 2.59
N VAL A 14 8.51 4.99 2.08
CA VAL A 14 9.04 3.67 1.68
C VAL A 14 8.98 3.55 0.17
N VAL A 15 10.15 3.39 -0.46
CA VAL A 15 10.23 3.12 -1.91
C VAL A 15 10.32 1.62 -2.12
N SER A 16 9.43 1.06 -2.92
CA SER A 16 9.39 -0.37 -3.17
C SER A 16 8.79 -0.72 -4.54
N HIS A 17 8.48 -2.00 -4.73
CA HIS A 17 7.95 -2.55 -5.96
C HIS A 17 6.49 -2.99 -5.79
N PHE A 18 5.85 -3.29 -6.91
CA PHE A 18 4.47 -3.78 -7.03
C PHE A 18 4.06 -4.79 -5.95
N VAL A 19 4.86 -5.86 -5.75
CA VAL A 19 4.51 -6.95 -4.82
C VAL A 19 4.49 -6.47 -3.38
N ALA A 20 5.49 -5.69 -2.98
CA ALA A 20 5.62 -5.15 -1.63
C ALA A 20 4.46 -4.21 -1.28
N ILE A 21 4.09 -3.34 -2.22
CA ILE A 21 2.95 -2.42 -2.06
C ILE A 21 1.65 -3.23 -1.86
N ASN A 22 1.41 -4.24 -2.70
CA ASN A 22 0.19 -5.05 -2.58
C ASN A 22 0.15 -5.91 -1.30
N VAL A 23 1.29 -6.39 -0.81
CA VAL A 23 1.35 -7.09 0.49
C VAL A 23 0.95 -6.16 1.63
N ALA A 24 1.40 -4.90 1.61
CA ALA A 24 1.03 -3.92 2.62
C ALA A 24 -0.46 -3.57 2.54
N VAL A 25 -0.95 -3.23 1.34
CA VAL A 25 -2.36 -2.89 1.09
C VAL A 25 -3.28 -4.05 1.48
N GLY A 26 -2.96 -5.28 1.07
CA GLY A 26 -3.76 -6.47 1.34
C GLY A 26 -3.74 -6.92 2.80
N ALA A 27 -2.77 -6.46 3.60
CA ALA A 27 -2.75 -6.70 5.04
C ALA A 27 -3.67 -5.74 5.83
N ALA A 28 -4.17 -4.67 5.19
CA ALA A 28 -5.07 -3.73 5.85
C ALA A 28 -6.48 -4.35 6.04
N PRO A 29 -7.10 -4.29 7.24
CA PRO A 29 -8.36 -4.96 7.54
C PRO A 29 -9.56 -4.55 6.68
N ASN A 30 -9.52 -3.35 6.09
CA ASN A 30 -10.69 -2.72 5.48
C ASN A 30 -10.94 -3.08 4.01
N ASP A 31 -10.06 -3.84 3.35
CA ASP A 31 -10.36 -4.25 1.97
C ASP A 31 -9.94 -5.68 1.62
N SER A 32 -10.72 -6.63 2.13
CA SER A 32 -10.67 -8.04 1.73
C SER A 32 -10.99 -8.31 0.25
N ARG A 33 -11.28 -7.27 -0.56
CA ARG A 33 -11.54 -7.38 -2.00
C ARG A 33 -10.38 -6.91 -2.87
N LEU A 34 -9.42 -6.18 -2.31
CA LEU A 34 -8.21 -5.75 -3.03
C LEU A 34 -7.18 -6.89 -3.02
N THR A 35 -7.36 -7.85 -3.94
CA THR A 35 -6.41 -8.96 -4.11
C THR A 35 -5.18 -8.53 -4.92
N GLU A 36 -5.33 -7.54 -5.81
CA GLU A 36 -4.27 -7.03 -6.67
C GLU A 36 -4.65 -5.65 -7.23
N PHE A 37 -3.88 -4.60 -6.90
CA PHE A 37 -3.95 -3.30 -7.55
C PHE A 37 -2.61 -3.00 -8.25
N ARG A 38 -2.66 -2.30 -9.38
CA ARG A 38 -1.50 -2.01 -10.23
C ARG A 38 -1.02 -0.56 -10.05
N PRO A 39 -0.14 -0.26 -9.09
CA PRO A 39 0.42 1.09 -8.92
C PRO A 39 1.12 1.55 -10.20
N ASN A 40 0.80 2.76 -10.65
CA ASN A 40 1.60 3.48 -11.64
C ASN A 40 2.98 3.81 -11.07
N ASN A 41 3.95 3.99 -11.95
CA ASN A 41 5.29 4.39 -11.55
C ASN A 41 5.22 5.74 -10.82
N CYS A 42 5.90 5.85 -9.69
CA CYS A 42 5.86 7.02 -8.81
C CYS A 42 4.47 7.36 -8.24
N SER A 43 3.49 6.45 -8.32
CA SER A 43 2.25 6.60 -7.56
C SER A 43 2.52 6.55 -6.04
N ILE A 44 1.71 7.27 -5.27
CA ILE A 44 1.83 7.36 -3.82
C ILE A 44 0.66 6.60 -3.20
N THR A 45 0.95 5.57 -2.41
CA THR A 45 -0.05 4.89 -1.57
C THR A 45 0.20 5.30 -0.13
N ALA A 46 -0.80 5.89 0.52
CA ALA A 46 -0.71 6.36 1.90
C ALA A 46 -1.37 5.35 2.84
N MET A 47 -0.63 4.97 3.88
CA MET A 47 -1.06 4.02 4.89
C MET A 47 -0.66 4.51 6.28
N GLU A 48 -1.41 4.07 7.29
CA GLU A 48 -1.13 4.35 8.70
C GLU A 48 -1.01 3.04 9.48
N THR A 49 -0.25 3.07 10.59
CA THR A 49 -0.13 1.97 11.54
C THR A 49 -0.39 2.47 12.96
N ASP A 50 -1.10 1.66 13.75
CA ASP A 50 -1.21 1.85 15.21
C ASP A 50 -0.22 0.97 16.01
N GLY A 51 0.69 0.28 15.29
CA GLY A 51 1.63 -0.69 15.84
C GLY A 51 1.10 -2.13 15.88
N ALA A 52 -0.19 -2.35 15.63
CA ALA A 52 -0.81 -3.67 15.60
C ALA A 52 -1.42 -4.00 14.23
N SER A 53 -1.92 -2.99 13.52
CA SER A 53 -2.61 -3.13 12.23
C SER A 53 -2.21 -2.02 11.26
N LEU A 54 -2.34 -2.31 9.96
CA LEU A 54 -2.20 -1.32 8.90
C LEU A 54 -3.58 -0.84 8.44
N SER A 55 -3.72 0.44 8.16
CA SER A 55 -4.93 1.02 7.56
C SER A 55 -4.57 1.76 6.28
N LEU A 56 -5.35 1.54 5.22
CA LEU A 56 -5.21 2.26 3.96
C LEU A 56 -5.89 3.63 4.08
N LEU A 57 -5.15 4.71 3.85
CA LEU A 57 -5.69 6.07 3.82
C LEU A 57 -6.00 6.50 2.39
N GLU A 58 -5.08 6.23 1.46
CA GLU A 58 -5.20 6.61 0.05
C GLU A 58 -4.51 5.58 -0.83
N LEU A 59 -5.20 5.11 -1.88
CA LEU A 59 -4.62 4.24 -2.88
C LEU A 59 -3.94 5.08 -3.96
N GLY A 60 -2.75 4.67 -4.40
CA GLY A 60 -2.06 5.37 -5.48
C GLY A 60 -2.80 5.31 -6.81
N GLU A 61 -2.35 6.12 -7.75
CA GLU A 61 -2.83 6.07 -9.14
C GLU A 61 -2.62 4.67 -9.74
N THR A 62 -3.69 4.09 -10.30
CA THR A 62 -3.61 2.80 -11.01
C THR A 62 -3.01 2.98 -12.39
N LEU A 63 -2.20 2.03 -12.84
CA LEU A 63 -1.93 1.82 -14.26
C LEU A 63 -3.23 1.50 -15.00
N GLU A 64 -3.78 2.49 -15.70
CA GLU A 64 -4.83 2.29 -16.68
C GLU A 64 -4.19 2.17 -18.06
N THR A 65 -4.39 1.03 -18.72
CA THR A 65 -4.01 0.88 -20.13
C THR A 65 -5.25 1.17 -20.96
N VAL A 66 -5.34 2.37 -21.52
CA VAL A 66 -6.39 2.71 -22.49
C VAL A 66 -6.02 2.05 -23.83
N VAL A 67 -6.78 1.05 -24.26
CA VAL A 67 -6.69 0.53 -25.63
C VAL A 67 -7.63 1.37 -26.50
N GLY A 68 -7.05 2.16 -27.40
CA GLY A 68 -7.74 2.93 -28.43
C GLY A 68 -7.57 2.32 -29.82
#